data_AF-A0A959JHU2-F1
#
_entry.id   AF-A0A959JHU2-F1
#
_cell.length_a   1.000
_cell.length_b   1.000
_cell.length_c   1.000
_cell.angle_alpha   90.00
_cell.angle_beta   90.00
_cell.angle_gamma   90.00
#
_symmetry.space_group_name_H-M   'P 1'
#
loop_
_entity.id
_entity.type
_entity.pdbx_description
1 polymer ?
#
loop_
_entity_poly.entity_id
_entity_poly.type
_entity_poly.pdbx_seq_one_letter_code
_entity_poly.pdbx_strand_id
1 'polypeptide(L)'
;GIGHDIDQTILDLVCHTSLKTPTAVADYLIDHNARFEGEMEDLAEDIQQIIQLRLNNEQVSLVQMQHQLHQIARTPLLRARQKLEHIVQLRSTFLKSYFREQQSTLSRLEEQLTWKNPLHLMDQGYAWVFSQGKPVRSVHDVQPGGTLVNYLKDGQIESTVTRAKSNQHERD
;
A
#
# COMPACT_ATOMS: atom_id res chain seq x y z
N GLY A 1 -64.51 -69.50 -63.54
CA GLY A 1 -63.73 -68.30 -63.21
C GLY A 1 -62.71 -68.74 -62.20
N ILE A 2 -61.46 -68.83 -62.60
CA ILE A 2 -60.40 -69.41 -61.77
C ILE A 2 -59.91 -68.31 -60.82
N GLY A 3 -60.10 -68.54 -59.53
CA GLY A 3 -59.65 -67.64 -58.47
C GLY A 3 -58.12 -67.59 -58.42
N HIS A 4 -57.59 -66.38 -58.34
CA HIS A 4 -56.26 -66.15 -57.79
C HIS A 4 -56.44 -65.85 -56.30
N ASP A 5 -56.59 -66.90 -55.48
CA ASP A 5 -56.28 -66.76 -54.06
C ASP A 5 -54.77 -66.64 -53.95
N ILE A 6 -54.31 -65.59 -53.28
CA ILE A 6 -52.90 -65.38 -53.00
C ILE A 6 -52.56 -66.31 -51.83
N ASP A 7 -51.54 -67.16 -51.99
CA ASP A 7 -51.06 -68.02 -50.91
C ASP A 7 -50.52 -67.14 -49.77
N GLN A 8 -51.33 -66.95 -48.72
CA GLN A 8 -50.96 -66.16 -47.54
C GLN A 8 -50.19 -67.05 -46.56
N THR A 9 -48.98 -66.65 -46.18
CA THR A 9 -48.17 -67.41 -45.24
C THR A 9 -48.49 -67.04 -43.79
N ILE A 10 -48.18 -67.92 -42.84
CA ILE A 10 -48.29 -67.61 -41.40
C ILE A 10 -47.45 -66.37 -41.05
N LEU A 11 -46.31 -66.17 -41.73
CA LEU A 11 -45.47 -64.98 -41.55
C LEU A 11 -46.22 -63.70 -41.91
N ASP A 12 -47.05 -63.70 -42.97
CA ASP A 12 -47.87 -62.54 -43.36
C ASP A 12 -48.95 -62.19 -42.33
N LEU A 13 -49.42 -63.19 -41.57
CA LEU A 13 -50.45 -63.00 -40.53
C LEU A 13 -49.88 -62.48 -39.21
N VAL A 14 -48.59 -62.68 -38.96
CA VAL A 14 -47.94 -62.35 -37.67
C VAL A 14 -46.98 -61.16 -37.79
N CYS A 15 -46.56 -60.78 -39.00
CA CYS A 15 -45.69 -59.63 -39.19
C CYS A 15 -46.38 -58.29 -38.91
N HIS A 16 -45.61 -57.31 -38.42
CA HIS A 16 -46.11 -55.95 -38.20
C HIS A 16 -46.54 -55.25 -39.50
N THR A 17 -45.91 -55.59 -40.63
CA THR A 17 -46.20 -55.02 -41.95
C THR A 17 -46.03 -56.09 -43.02
N SER A 18 -47.12 -56.52 -43.66
CA SER A 18 -47.09 -57.44 -44.81
C SER A 18 -47.19 -56.66 -46.12
N LEU A 19 -46.39 -57.04 -47.12
CA LEU A 19 -46.39 -56.44 -48.45
C LEU A 19 -46.65 -57.51 -49.51
N LYS A 20 -47.30 -57.10 -50.60
CA LYS A 20 -47.86 -58.02 -51.61
C LYS A 20 -46.82 -58.86 -52.35
N THR A 21 -45.57 -58.43 -52.41
CA THR A 21 -44.49 -59.11 -53.13
C THR A 21 -43.16 -59.05 -52.37
N PRO A 22 -42.29 -60.07 -52.49
CA PRO A 22 -40.97 -60.07 -51.87
C PRO A 22 -40.11 -58.85 -52.25
N THR A 23 -40.22 -58.36 -53.49
CA THR A 23 -39.51 -57.15 -53.93
C THR A 23 -39.98 -55.90 -53.20
N ALA A 24 -41.30 -55.76 -52.96
CA ALA A 24 -41.83 -54.63 -52.20
C ALA A 24 -41.33 -54.67 -50.74
N VAL A 25 -41.16 -55.85 -50.15
CA VAL A 25 -40.53 -56.01 -48.82
C VAL A 25 -39.08 -55.55 -48.85
N ALA A 26 -38.31 -55.93 -49.87
CA ALA A 26 -36.92 -55.48 -50.00
C ALA A 26 -36.83 -53.96 -50.14
N ASP A 27 -37.65 -53.34 -50.98
CA ASP A 27 -37.69 -51.88 -51.15
C ASP A 27 -38.09 -51.17 -49.85
N TYR A 28 -39.08 -51.70 -49.13
CA TYR A 28 -39.49 -51.17 -47.83
C TYR A 28 -38.36 -51.24 -46.78
N LEU A 29 -37.64 -52.35 -46.71
CA LEU A 29 -36.51 -52.50 -45.78
C LEU A 29 -35.36 -51.55 -46.12
N ILE A 30 -35.09 -51.33 -47.40
CA ILE A 30 -34.06 -50.37 -47.85
C ILE A 30 -34.46 -48.94 -47.45
N ASP A 31 -35.70 -48.51 -47.72
CA ASP A 31 -36.18 -47.17 -47.34
C ASP A 31 -36.23 -47.00 -45.83
N HIS A 32 -36.69 -48.02 -45.09
CA HIS A 32 -36.71 -47.98 -43.63
C HIS A 32 -35.31 -47.81 -43.04
N ASN A 33 -34.34 -48.60 -43.50
CA ASN A 33 -32.97 -48.51 -43.01
C ASN A 33 -32.31 -47.18 -43.41
N ALA A 34 -32.56 -46.69 -44.63
CA ALA A 34 -32.04 -45.39 -45.06
C ALA A 34 -32.57 -44.23 -44.20
N ARG A 35 -33.85 -44.27 -43.81
CA ARG A 35 -34.40 -43.29 -42.86
C ARG A 35 -33.79 -43.42 -41.47
N PHE A 36 -33.65 -44.64 -40.97
CA PHE A 36 -33.03 -44.89 -39.68
C PHE A 36 -31.56 -44.41 -39.64
N GLU A 37 -30.81 -44.62 -40.72
CA GLU A 37 -29.45 -44.09 -40.87
C GLU A 37 -29.43 -42.56 -40.85
N GLY A 38 -30.35 -41.91 -41.56
CA GLY A 38 -30.49 -40.44 -41.53
C GLY A 38 -30.82 -39.90 -40.14
N GLU A 39 -31.79 -40.52 -39.43
CA GLU A 39 -32.12 -40.14 -38.05
C GLU A 39 -30.92 -40.32 -37.09
N MET A 40 -30.08 -41.33 -37.34
CA MET A 40 -28.86 -41.56 -36.57
C MET A 40 -27.77 -40.53 -36.85
N GLU A 41 -27.61 -40.11 -38.11
CA GLU A 41 -26.70 -39.02 -38.49
C GLU A 41 -27.12 -37.69 -37.87
N ASP A 42 -28.41 -37.34 -37.96
CA ASP A 42 -28.97 -36.12 -37.35
C ASP A 42 -28.72 -36.10 -35.83
N LEU A 43 -28.98 -37.22 -35.14
CA LEU A 43 -28.76 -37.31 -33.70
C LEU A 43 -27.26 -37.18 -33.33
N ALA A 44 -26.38 -37.75 -34.16
CA ALA A 44 -24.94 -37.64 -33.96
C ALA A 44 -24.46 -36.19 -34.13
N GLU A 45 -24.98 -35.48 -35.13
CA GLU A 45 -24.68 -34.07 -35.37
C GLU A 45 -25.18 -33.20 -34.21
N ASP A 46 -26.40 -33.43 -33.73
CA ASP A 46 -26.97 -32.73 -32.58
C ASP A 46 -26.11 -32.92 -31.31
N ILE A 47 -25.71 -34.16 -31.02
CA ILE A 47 -24.82 -34.45 -29.89
C ILE A 47 -23.49 -33.71 -30.04
N GLN A 48 -22.90 -33.72 -31.24
CA GLN A 48 -21.64 -33.03 -31.50
C GLN A 48 -21.78 -31.52 -31.27
N GLN A 49 -22.85 -30.91 -31.77
CA GLN A 49 -23.10 -29.47 -31.58
C GLN A 49 -23.30 -29.12 -30.10
N ILE A 50 -24.07 -29.91 -29.35
CA ILE A 50 -24.30 -29.68 -27.91
C ILE A 50 -23.00 -29.81 -27.12
N ILE A 51 -22.18 -30.82 -27.41
CA ILE A 51 -20.88 -31.02 -26.75
C ILE A 51 -19.96 -29.84 -27.06
N GLN A 52 -19.88 -29.41 -28.32
CA GLN A 52 -19.03 -28.30 -28.72
C GLN A 52 -19.42 -27.00 -28.01
N LEU A 53 -20.73 -26.73 -27.92
CA LEU A 53 -21.25 -25.57 -27.21
C LEU A 53 -20.92 -25.63 -25.70
N ARG A 54 -21.11 -26.79 -25.07
CA ARG A 54 -20.78 -26.98 -23.64
C ARG A 54 -19.29 -26.80 -23.38
N LEU A 55 -18.42 -27.39 -24.19
CA LEU A 55 -16.98 -27.27 -24.04
C LEU A 55 -16.51 -25.81 -24.17
N ASN A 56 -17.02 -25.07 -25.15
CA ASN A 56 -16.71 -23.65 -25.31
C ASN A 56 -17.15 -22.82 -24.09
N ASN A 57 -18.36 -23.07 -23.58
CA ASN A 57 -18.87 -22.37 -22.39
C ASN A 57 -18.03 -22.67 -21.14
N GLU A 58 -17.66 -23.93 -20.92
CA GLU A 58 -16.79 -24.31 -19.81
C GLU A 58 -15.39 -23.71 -19.93
N GLN A 59 -14.84 -23.65 -21.15
CA GLN A 59 -13.54 -23.02 -21.39
C GLN A 59 -13.58 -21.52 -21.06
N VAL A 60 -14.63 -20.81 -21.47
CA VAL A 60 -14.83 -19.39 -21.13
C VAL A 60 -14.98 -19.22 -19.62
N SER A 61 -15.76 -20.07 -18.96
CA SER A 61 -15.95 -20.06 -17.50
C SER A 61 -14.64 -20.27 -16.74
N LEU A 62 -13.81 -21.22 -17.17
CA LEU A 62 -12.49 -21.48 -16.58
C LEU A 62 -11.57 -20.27 -16.69
N VAL A 63 -11.51 -19.62 -17.86
CA VAL A 63 -10.69 -18.42 -18.06
C VAL A 63 -11.18 -17.27 -17.17
N GLN A 64 -12.50 -17.09 -17.04
CA GLN A 64 -13.06 -16.09 -16.15
C GLN A 64 -12.72 -16.37 -14.68
N MET A 65 -12.85 -17.61 -14.23
CA MET A 65 -12.51 -18.01 -12.87
C MET A 65 -11.01 -17.83 -12.58
N GLN A 66 -10.13 -18.16 -13.54
CA GLN A 66 -8.70 -17.91 -13.43
C GLN A 66 -8.41 -16.41 -13.27
N HIS A 67 -9.06 -15.57 -14.07
CA HIS A 67 -8.92 -14.12 -13.96
C HIS A 67 -9.41 -13.58 -12.61
N GLN A 68 -10.56 -14.05 -12.13
CA GLN A 68 -11.09 -13.68 -10.82
C GLN A 68 -10.13 -14.08 -9.69
N LEU A 69 -9.59 -15.30 -9.73
CA LEU A 69 -8.62 -15.78 -8.75
C LEU A 69 -7.37 -14.91 -8.75
N HIS A 70 -6.83 -14.58 -9.94
CA HIS A 70 -5.70 -13.66 -10.05
C HIS A 70 -6.00 -12.28 -9.48
N GLN A 71 -7.18 -11.71 -9.72
CA GLN A 71 -7.54 -10.39 -9.20
C GLN A 71 -7.69 -10.41 -7.67
N ILE A 72 -8.39 -11.42 -7.13
CA ILE A 72 -8.66 -11.56 -5.69
C ILE A 72 -7.38 -11.88 -4.91
N ALA A 73 -6.46 -12.68 -5.46
CA ALA A 73 -5.24 -13.03 -4.73
C ALA A 73 -4.16 -11.95 -4.85
N ARG A 74 -3.94 -11.41 -6.05
CA ARG A 74 -2.79 -10.54 -6.31
C ARG A 74 -2.99 -9.12 -5.80
N THR A 75 -4.20 -8.56 -5.94
CA THR A 75 -4.43 -7.16 -5.60
C THR A 75 -4.42 -6.89 -4.09
N PRO A 76 -5.03 -7.71 -3.22
CA PRO A 76 -4.98 -7.49 -1.78
C PRO A 76 -3.60 -7.80 -1.21
N LEU A 77 -2.91 -8.81 -1.73
CA LEU A 77 -1.54 -9.14 -1.31
C LEU A 77 -0.58 -8.00 -1.62
N LEU A 78 -0.66 -7.42 -2.83
CA LEU A 78 0.17 -6.28 -3.19
C LEU A 78 -0.14 -5.05 -2.33
N ARG A 79 -1.43 -4.77 -2.07
CA ARG A 79 -1.84 -3.67 -1.18
C ARG A 79 -1.36 -3.89 0.25
N ALA A 80 -1.48 -5.11 0.78
CA ALA A 80 -1.01 -5.45 2.12
C ALA A 80 0.51 -5.27 2.23
N ARG A 81 1.26 -5.71 1.21
CA ARG A 81 2.71 -5.51 1.13
C ARG A 81 3.08 -4.03 1.10
N GLN A 82 2.44 -3.23 0.24
CA GLN A 82 2.70 -1.78 0.15
C GLN A 82 2.38 -1.06 1.47
N LYS A 83 1.28 -1.42 2.14
CA LYS A 83 0.96 -0.87 3.47
C LYS A 83 2.04 -1.21 4.49
N LEU A 84 2.55 -2.43 4.49
CA LEU A 84 3.61 -2.86 5.39
C LEU A 84 4.91 -2.08 5.12
N GLU A 85 5.31 -1.96 3.86
CA GLU A 85 6.50 -1.20 3.43
C GLU A 85 6.39 0.28 3.84
N HIS A 86 5.21 0.88 3.66
CA HIS A 86 4.95 2.27 4.07
C HIS A 86 5.05 2.45 5.60
N ILE A 87 4.47 1.54 6.40
CA ILE A 87 4.58 1.60 7.87
C ILE A 87 6.03 1.47 8.32
N VAL A 88 6.80 0.57 7.69
CA VAL A 88 8.23 0.38 8.01
C VAL A 88 9.04 1.63 7.68
N GLN A 89 8.80 2.27 6.53
CA GLN A 89 9.45 3.53 6.16
C GLN A 89 9.11 4.66 7.13
N LEU A 90 7.82 4.86 7.43
CA LEU A 90 7.36 5.87 8.37
C LEU A 90 8.01 5.69 9.75
N ARG A 91 8.14 4.45 10.23
CA ARG A 91 8.80 4.17 11.52
C ARG A 91 10.26 4.62 11.54
N SER A 92 11.00 4.34 10.46
CA SER A 92 12.42 4.72 10.38
C SER A 92 12.63 6.24 10.32
N THR A 93 11.76 6.94 9.61
CA THR A 93 11.81 8.40 9.47
C THR A 93 11.36 9.08 10.76
N PHE A 94 10.26 8.61 11.36
CA PHE A 94 9.68 9.16 12.59
C PHE A 94 10.64 9.02 13.77
N LEU A 95 11.27 7.85 13.94
CA LEU A 95 12.27 7.66 15.01
C LEU A 95 13.46 8.60 14.83
N LYS A 96 13.97 8.77 13.60
CA LYS A 96 15.08 9.68 13.33
C LYS A 96 14.73 11.15 13.60
N SER A 97 13.55 11.60 13.17
CA SER A 97 13.11 12.97 13.43
C SER A 97 12.86 13.22 14.91
N TYR A 98 12.24 12.25 15.60
CA TYR A 98 11.99 12.34 17.04
C TYR A 98 13.29 12.45 17.84
N PHE A 99 14.27 11.58 17.58
CA PHE A 99 15.58 11.68 18.24
C PHE A 99 16.29 13.00 17.93
N ARG A 100 16.22 13.49 16.70
CA ARG A 100 16.84 14.77 16.31
C ARG A 100 16.19 15.95 17.04
N GLU A 101 14.88 15.95 17.18
CA GLU A 101 14.13 17.00 17.89
C GLU A 101 14.44 17.00 19.39
N GLN A 102 14.49 15.82 20.02
CA GLN A 102 14.90 15.69 21.43
C GLN A 102 16.34 16.16 21.63
N GLN A 103 17.26 15.79 20.74
CA GLN A 103 18.65 16.26 20.80
C GLN A 103 18.74 17.78 20.69
N SER A 104 18.01 18.40 19.74
CA SER A 104 17.97 19.86 19.59
C SER A 104 17.37 20.56 20.81
N THR A 105 16.38 19.93 21.45
CA THR A 105 15.77 20.46 22.68
C THR A 105 16.74 20.40 23.84
N LEU A 106 17.47 19.30 24.00
CA LEU A 106 18.54 19.17 24.99
C LEU A 106 19.64 20.21 24.77
N SER A 107 20.15 20.36 23.56
CA SER A 107 21.20 21.34 23.27
C SER A 107 20.76 22.78 23.56
N ARG A 108 19.50 23.13 23.27
CA ARG A 108 18.96 24.45 23.64
C ARG A 108 18.87 24.63 25.16
N LEU A 109 18.49 23.57 25.89
CA LEU A 109 18.42 23.61 27.35
C LEU A 109 19.81 23.76 27.97
N GLU A 110 20.80 23.05 27.42
CA GLU A 110 22.22 23.17 27.78
C GLU A 110 22.76 24.58 27.52
N GLU A 111 22.50 25.15 26.34
CA GLU A 111 22.87 26.54 26.05
C GLU A 111 22.21 27.51 27.04
N GLN A 112 20.91 27.36 27.33
CA GLN A 112 20.22 28.19 28.31
C GLN A 112 20.81 28.08 29.72
N LEU A 113 21.21 26.87 30.14
CA LEU A 113 21.89 26.65 31.40
C LEU A 113 23.28 27.27 31.42
N THR A 114 23.98 27.25 30.28
CA THR A 114 25.32 27.83 30.12
C THR A 114 25.27 29.35 30.25
N TRP A 115 24.31 30.01 29.57
CA TRP A 115 24.11 31.46 29.67
C TRP A 115 23.60 31.92 31.04
N LYS A 116 22.89 31.05 31.76
CA LYS A 116 22.45 31.32 33.13
C LYS A 116 23.50 30.98 34.19
N ASN A 117 24.60 30.33 33.82
CA ASN A 117 25.68 30.04 34.75
C ASN A 117 26.65 31.24 34.82
N PRO A 118 26.62 32.04 35.91
CA PRO A 118 27.43 33.24 36.03
C PRO A 118 28.94 32.98 35.98
N LEU A 119 29.38 31.74 36.25
CA LEU A 119 30.78 31.34 36.14
C LEU A 119 31.26 31.32 34.68
N HIS A 120 30.37 31.03 33.72
CA HIS A 120 30.74 30.96 32.31
C HIS A 120 31.02 32.35 31.71
N LEU A 121 30.33 33.38 32.20
CA LEU A 121 30.67 34.77 31.87
C LEU A 121 32.08 35.13 32.39
N MET A 122 32.47 34.62 33.57
CA MET A 122 33.81 34.83 34.10
C MET A 122 34.89 34.07 33.32
N ASP A 123 34.58 32.87 32.81
CA ASP A 123 35.45 32.11 31.89
C ASP A 123 35.70 32.85 30.56
N GLN A 124 34.72 33.62 30.10
CA GLN A 124 34.81 34.42 28.87
C GLN A 124 35.51 35.78 29.07
N GLY A 125 36.06 36.04 30.25
CA GLY A 125 36.82 37.25 30.55
C GLY A 125 35.99 38.44 31.05
N TYR A 126 34.72 38.22 31.41
CA TYR A 126 33.92 39.25 32.08
C TYR A 126 34.20 39.25 33.58
N ALA A 127 34.31 40.44 34.17
CA ALA A 127 34.48 40.62 35.61
C ALA A 127 33.21 41.25 36.21
N TRP A 128 32.89 40.90 37.46
CA TRP A 128 31.87 41.63 38.22
C TRP A 128 32.49 42.84 38.90
N VAL A 129 31.94 44.01 38.63
CA VAL A 129 32.46 45.28 39.12
C VAL A 129 31.59 45.78 40.27
N PHE A 130 32.21 46.05 41.42
CA PHE A 130 31.56 46.61 42.60
C PHE A 130 32.18 47.95 42.99
N SER A 131 31.35 48.91 43.38
CA SER A 131 31.73 50.20 43.95
C SER A 131 31.12 50.31 45.34
N GLN A 132 31.94 50.50 46.37
CA GLN A 132 31.49 50.58 47.77
C GLN A 132 30.55 49.42 48.20
N GLY A 133 30.84 48.19 47.74
CA GLY A 133 30.05 46.99 48.05
C GLY A 133 28.75 46.82 47.26
N LYS A 134 28.42 47.72 46.31
CA LYS A 134 27.25 47.61 45.43
C LYS A 134 27.66 47.28 43.99
N PRO A 135 26.92 46.41 43.27
CA PRO A 135 27.24 46.06 41.89
C PRO A 135 27.01 47.25 40.96
N VAL A 136 28.00 47.56 40.13
CA VAL A 136 27.94 48.64 39.15
C VAL A 136 27.23 48.13 37.90
N ARG A 137 26.05 48.67 37.59
CA ARG A 137 25.27 48.30 36.38
C ARG A 137 25.25 49.41 35.34
N SER A 138 25.55 50.64 35.75
CA SER A 138 25.57 51.82 34.91
C SER A 138 26.85 52.63 35.14
N VAL A 139 27.28 53.35 34.10
CA VAL A 139 28.39 54.31 34.17
C VAL A 139 28.09 55.46 35.15
N HIS A 140 26.82 55.65 35.52
CA HIS A 140 26.40 56.65 36.51
C HIS A 140 26.54 56.19 37.97
N ASP A 141 26.77 54.90 38.20
CA ASP A 141 26.93 54.34 39.56
C ASP A 141 28.37 54.50 40.09
N VAL A 142 29.25 55.13 39.29
CA VAL A 142 30.67 55.27 39.57
C VAL A 142 31.11 56.73 39.46
N GLN A 143 31.92 57.17 40.42
CA GLN A 143 32.50 58.51 40.43
C GLN A 143 33.98 58.47 40.02
N PRO A 144 34.48 59.45 39.23
CA PRO A 144 35.89 59.61 38.96
C PRO A 144 36.71 59.73 40.27
N GLY A 145 37.78 58.95 40.39
CA GLY A 145 38.58 58.80 41.61
C GLY A 145 38.10 57.70 42.56
N GLY A 146 36.93 57.10 42.32
CA GLY A 146 36.40 56.00 43.13
C GLY A 146 37.20 54.70 42.97
N THR A 147 37.20 53.88 44.02
CA THR A 147 37.78 52.52 43.98
C THR A 147 36.71 51.51 43.56
N LEU A 148 37.07 50.68 42.58
CA LEU A 148 36.30 49.57 42.06
C LEU A 148 36.98 48.26 42.49
N VAL A 149 36.16 47.27 42.84
CA VAL A 149 36.61 45.90 43.05
C VAL A 149 36.04 45.04 41.94
N ASN A 150 36.93 44.46 41.14
CA ASN A 150 36.60 43.59 40.02
C ASN A 150 36.82 42.14 40.45
N TYR A 151 35.75 41.36 40.55
CA TYR A 151 35.83 39.93 40.80
C TYR A 151 35.93 39.17 39.49
N LEU A 152 37.00 38.39 39.36
CA LEU A 152 37.29 37.48 38.27
C LEU A 152 37.11 36.04 38.75
N LYS A 153 37.22 35.09 37.82
CA LYS A 153 37.09 33.65 38.11
C LYS A 153 37.98 33.18 39.27
N ASP A 154 39.19 33.72 39.36
CA ASP A 154 40.29 33.25 40.18
C ASP A 154 40.77 34.25 41.24
N GLY A 155 40.18 35.45 41.30
CA GLY A 155 40.61 36.47 42.26
C GLY A 155 39.86 37.79 42.16
N GLN A 156 40.35 38.78 42.89
CA GLN A 156 39.81 40.14 42.89
C GLN A 156 40.90 41.15 42.54
N ILE A 157 40.55 42.16 41.74
CA ILE A 157 41.44 43.26 41.37
C ILE A 157 40.83 44.56 41.89
N GLU A 158 41.62 45.35 42.60
CA GLU A 158 41.26 46.72 42.95
C GLU A 158 41.69 47.67 41.82
N SER A 159 40.80 48.57 41.42
CA SER A 159 41.02 49.49 40.32
C SER A 159 40.48 50.87 40.67
N THR A 160 41.11 51.94 40.19
CA THR A 160 40.65 53.31 40.39
C THR A 160 40.04 53.89 39.13
N VAL A 161 38.91 54.57 39.25
CA VAL A 161 38.19 55.16 38.12
C VAL A 161 38.91 56.43 37.65
N THR A 162 39.60 56.36 36.51
CA THR A 162 40.28 57.53 35.94
C THR A 162 39.32 58.43 35.14
N ARG A 163 38.39 57.84 34.39
CA ARG A 163 37.41 58.59 33.57
C ARG A 163 36.16 57.75 33.31
N ALA A 164 34.98 58.28 33.61
CA ALA A 164 33.70 57.70 33.25
C ALA A 164 33.09 58.51 32.11
N LYS A 165 32.83 57.87 30.96
CA LYS A 165 32.19 58.50 29.79
C LYS A 165 30.96 57.67 29.41
N SER A 166 29.79 58.29 29.41
CA SER A 166 28.57 57.66 28.89
C SER A 166 28.62 57.65 27.37
N ASN A 167 28.42 56.49 26.75
CA ASN A 167 28.16 56.40 25.32
C ASN A 167 26.65 56.59 25.12
N GLN A 168 26.27 57.75 24.56
CA GLN A 168 24.98 57.86 23.87
C GLN A 168 25.09 56.98 22.62
N HIS A 169 24.58 55.75 22.70
CA HIS A 169 24.22 55.01 21.49
C HIS A 169 22.82 55.47 21.09
N GLU A 170 22.75 56.18 19.97
CA GLU A 170 21.54 56.35 19.16
C GLU A 170 20.90 54.98 18.97
N ARG A 171 19.63 54.88 19.38
CA ARG A 171 18.75 53.79 19.01
C ARG A 171 17.99 54.25 17.77
N ASP A 172 18.42 53.76 16.60
CA ASP A 172 17.55 53.54 15.45
C ASP A 172 17.23 52.05 15.37
#